data_AF-D1JA98-F1
#
_entry.id   AF-D1JA98-F1
#
_cell.length_a   1.000
_cell.length_b   1.000
_cell.length_c   1.000
_cell.angle_alpha   90.00
_cell.angle_beta   90.00
_cell.angle_gamma   90.00
#
_symmetry.space_group_name_H-M   'P 1'
#
loop_
_entity.id
_entity.type
_entity.pdbx_description
1 polymer ?
#
loop_
_entity_poly.entity_id
_entity_poly.type
_entity_poly.pdbx_seq_one_letter_code
_entity_poly.pdbx_strand_id
1 'polypeptide(L)'
;MARLKYVRHGIKREHRIIDGILPLLERISDMEGVAKVIPAMISHSQVQGTGQPELRFQRETPSGFKLLAHSKRSIQEIFVVVEQSKKEEVKDKLL
;
A
#
# COMPACT_ATOMS: atom_id res chain seq x y z
N MET A 1 25.41 -5.94 -0.53
CA MET A 1 23.95 -5.68 -0.69
C MET A 1 23.32 -5.60 0.70
N ALA A 2 22.83 -4.42 1.10
CA ALA A 2 22.23 -4.26 2.42
C ALA A 2 20.87 -4.98 2.45
N ARG A 3 20.79 -6.08 3.20
CA ARG A 3 19.55 -6.79 3.49
C ARG A 3 18.64 -5.82 4.24
N LEU A 4 17.57 -5.32 3.60
CA LEU A 4 16.57 -4.47 4.23
C LEU A 4 15.94 -5.27 5.37
N LYS A 5 16.37 -4.99 6.61
CA LYS A 5 16.11 -5.79 7.84
C LYS A 5 14.63 -6.01 8.16
N TYR A 6 13.71 -5.31 7.48
CA TYR A 6 12.28 -5.26 7.80
C TYR A 6 11.35 -5.51 6.61
N VAL A 7 11.85 -6.00 5.47
CA VAL A 7 11.00 -6.35 4.32
C VAL A 7 10.66 -7.84 4.36
N ARG A 8 9.36 -8.17 4.44
CA ARG A 8 8.82 -9.53 4.31
C ARG A 8 7.71 -9.53 3.28
N HIS A 9 7.78 -10.44 2.30
CA HIS A 9 6.86 -10.51 1.15
C HIS A 9 6.71 -9.14 0.45
N GLY A 10 7.83 -8.48 0.13
CA GLY A 10 7.81 -7.17 -0.56
C GLY A 10 7.32 -5.98 0.29
N ILE A 11 6.80 -6.21 1.49
CA ILE A 11 6.25 -5.16 2.38
C ILE A 11 7.28 -4.73 3.41
N LYS A 12 7.55 -3.41 3.50
CA LYS A 12 8.37 -2.84 4.58
C LYS A 12 7.56 -2.77 5.89
N ARG A 13 7.81 -3.68 6.83
CA ARG A 13 7.09 -3.82 8.11
C ARG A 13 7.70 -3.04 9.29
N GLU A 14 8.53 -2.03 9.01
CA GLU A 14 9.14 -1.18 10.06
C GLU A 14 8.09 -0.28 10.74
N HIS A 15 7.00 0.02 10.04
CA HIS A 15 5.89 0.83 10.55
C HIS A 15 4.71 -0.08 10.94
N ARG A 16 3.94 0.31 11.97
CA ARG A 16 2.67 -0.36 12.29
C ARG A 16 1.77 -0.30 11.05
N ILE A 17 1.19 -1.44 10.68
CA ILE A 17 0.19 -1.53 9.61
C ILE A 17 -1.17 -1.41 10.30
N ILE A 18 -2.06 -0.57 9.76
CA ILE A 18 -3.40 -0.41 10.35
C ILE A 18 -4.22 -1.71 10.24
N ASP A 19 -5.11 -1.93 11.20
CA ASP A 19 -5.83 -3.20 11.34
C ASP A 19 -6.62 -3.58 10.08
N GLY A 20 -6.44 -4.84 9.67
CA GLY A 20 -7.15 -5.47 8.57
C GLY A 20 -6.67 -5.10 7.16
N ILE A 21 -5.66 -4.23 7.02
CA ILE A 21 -5.12 -3.82 5.71
C ILE A 21 -4.05 -4.76 5.17
N LEU A 22 -3.34 -5.49 6.04
CA LEU A 22 -2.24 -6.37 5.64
C LEU A 22 -2.61 -7.35 4.49
N PRO A 23 -3.76 -8.05 4.50
CA PRO A 23 -4.12 -8.94 3.39
C PRO A 23 -4.28 -8.22 2.05
N LEU A 24 -4.74 -6.96 2.06
CA LEU A 24 -4.86 -6.16 0.83
C LEU A 24 -3.48 -5.74 0.32
N LEU A 25 -2.55 -5.41 1.22
CA LEU A 25 -1.17 -5.08 0.85
C LEU A 25 -0.42 -6.29 0.29
N GLU A 26 -0.66 -7.48 0.83
CA GLU A 26 -0.07 -8.73 0.33
C GLU A 26 -0.57 -9.02 -1.09
N ARG A 27 -1.88 -8.86 -1.35
CA ARG A 27 -2.43 -8.99 -2.71
C ARG A 27 -1.81 -8.03 -3.72
N ILE A 28 -1.57 -6.78 -3.33
CA ILE A 28 -0.89 -5.81 -4.20
C ILE A 28 0.57 -6.21 -4.40
N SER A 29 1.26 -6.65 -3.34
CA SER A 29 2.66 -7.05 -3.45
C SER A 29 2.86 -8.28 -4.33
N ASP A 30 1.85 -9.14 -4.47
CA ASP A 30 1.88 -10.31 -5.34
C ASP A 30 1.52 -9.98 -6.80
N MET A 31 1.10 -8.75 -7.11
CA MET A 31 0.82 -8.34 -8.49
C MET A 31 2.11 -8.29 -9.29
N GLU A 32 2.06 -8.89 -10.48
CA GLU A 32 3.16 -8.79 -11.44
C GLU A 32 3.45 -7.32 -11.79
N GLY A 33 4.72 -6.94 -11.68
CA GLY A 33 5.18 -5.57 -11.89
C GLY A 33 5.20 -4.69 -10.64
N VAL A 34 4.69 -5.17 -9.50
CA VAL A 34 4.89 -4.51 -8.21
C VAL A 34 6.24 -4.94 -7.62
N ALA A 35 7.15 -3.99 -7.47
CA ALA A 35 8.47 -4.22 -6.89
C ALA A 35 8.45 -4.15 -5.37
N LYS A 36 7.61 -3.26 -4.80
CA LYS A 36 7.56 -3.03 -3.34
C LYS A 36 6.28 -2.35 -2.91
N VAL A 37 5.81 -2.70 -1.72
CA VAL A 37 4.73 -1.97 -1.02
C VAL A 37 5.29 -1.35 0.27
N ILE A 38 5.12 -0.04 0.42
CA ILE A 38 5.71 0.74 1.49
C ILE A 38 4.60 1.45 2.29
N PRO A 39 4.23 0.91 3.46
CA PRO A 39 3.40 1.63 4.42
C PRO A 39 4.16 2.85 4.97
N ALA A 40 3.49 3.99 5.03
CA ALA A 40 4.06 5.25 5.47
C ALA A 40 3.24 5.85 6.64
N MET A 41 2.91 7.14 6.57
CA MET A 41 2.27 7.90 7.65
C MET A 41 0.91 7.32 8.01
N ILE A 42 0.63 7.24 9.32
CA ILE A 42 -0.69 6.90 9.86
C ILE A 42 -1.31 8.18 10.42
N SER A 43 -2.54 8.47 10.03
CA SER A 43 -3.36 9.54 10.60
C SER A 43 -4.63 8.96 11.24
N HIS A 44 -5.18 9.68 12.21
CA HIS A 44 -6.44 9.31 12.82
C HIS A 44 -7.60 9.79 11.94
N SER A 45 -8.56 8.91 11.65
CA SER A 45 -9.81 9.30 11.00
C SER A 45 -10.79 9.75 12.07
N GLN A 46 -11.34 10.96 11.94
CA GLN A 46 -12.45 11.43 12.79
C GLN A 46 -13.79 10.82 12.37
N VAL A 47 -13.87 10.26 11.17
CA VAL A 47 -15.06 9.57 10.65
C VAL A 47 -14.94 8.09 10.99
N GLN A 48 -15.99 7.55 11.61
CA GLN A 48 -16.15 6.11 11.82
C GLN A 48 -16.33 5.47 10.44
N GLY A 49 -15.28 4.84 9.92
CA GLY A 49 -15.33 4.19 8.60
C GLY A 49 -16.38 3.07 8.56
N THR A 50 -16.73 2.61 7.36
CA THR A 50 -17.78 1.61 7.06
C THR A 50 -17.56 0.22 7.68
N GLY A 51 -16.58 0.09 8.58
CA GLY A 51 -16.24 -1.13 9.32
C GLY A 51 -15.24 -2.04 8.60
N GLN A 52 -15.15 -1.95 7.26
CA GLN A 52 -14.26 -2.78 6.47
C GLN A 52 -12.98 -2.02 6.03
N PRO A 53 -11.80 -2.64 6.15
CA PRO A 53 -10.56 -2.08 5.61
C PRO A 53 -10.61 -1.97 4.09
N GLU A 54 -10.24 -0.83 3.53
CA GLU A 54 -10.24 -0.57 2.08
C GLU A 54 -8.96 0.17 1.64
N LEU A 55 -8.60 0.01 0.36
CA LEU A 55 -7.54 0.78 -0.28
C LEU A 55 -8.16 1.68 -1.34
N ARG A 56 -7.78 2.96 -1.35
CA ARG A 56 -8.26 3.94 -2.32
C ARG A 56 -7.09 4.50 -3.09
N PHE A 57 -7.19 4.51 -4.41
CA PHE A 57 -6.23 5.22 -5.25
C PHE A 57 -6.25 6.72 -4.94
N GLN A 58 -5.07 7.32 -4.75
CA GLN A 58 -4.95 8.76 -4.55
C GLN A 58 -4.30 9.45 -5.74
N ARG A 59 -3.11 9.00 -6.15
CA ARG A 59 -2.38 9.59 -7.27
C ARG A 59 -1.27 8.68 -7.78
N GLU A 60 -0.83 8.96 -9.00
CA GLU A 60 0.44 8.44 -9.50
C GLU A 60 1.63 9.14 -8.83
N THR A 61 2.75 8.43 -8.80
CA THR A 61 4.05 8.92 -8.40
C THR A 61 5.06 8.58 -9.51
N PRO A 62 6.25 9.21 -9.54
CA PRO A 62 7.29 8.87 -10.52
C PRO A 62 7.69 7.38 -10.50
N SER A 63 7.64 6.73 -9.33
CA SER A 63 8.04 5.33 -9.15
C SER A 63 6.87 4.35 -9.04
N GLY A 64 5.62 4.80 -9.25
CA GLY A 64 4.42 3.95 -9.15
C GLY A 64 3.20 4.72 -8.65
N PHE A 65 2.63 4.31 -7.51
CA PHE A 65 1.34 4.82 -7.05
C PHE A 65 1.31 5.14 -5.55
N LYS A 66 0.46 6.09 -5.18
CA LYS A 66 0.10 6.38 -3.80
C LYS A 66 -1.36 6.01 -3.58
N LEU A 67 -1.59 5.15 -2.59
CA LEU A 67 -2.90 4.73 -2.12
C LEU A 67 -3.13 5.24 -0.69
N LEU A 68 -4.40 5.36 -0.32
CA LEU A 68 -4.82 5.53 1.06
C LEU A 68 -5.48 4.26 1.55
N ALA A 69 -4.94 3.68 2.61
CA ALA A 69 -5.59 2.62 3.35
C ALA A 69 -6.49 3.22 4.41
N HIS A 70 -7.77 2.85 4.40
CA HIS A 70 -8.75 3.27 5.39
C HIS A 70 -9.10 2.07 6.26
N SER A 71 -9.11 2.27 7.58
CA SER A 71 -9.66 1.35 8.56
C SER A 71 -10.64 2.11 9.45
N LYS A 72 -11.28 1.43 10.41
CA LYS A 72 -12.40 1.97 11.21
C LYS A 72 -12.11 3.32 11.89
N ARG A 73 -10.86 3.58 12.28
CA ARG A 73 -10.43 4.82 12.99
C ARG A 73 -9.10 5.39 12.50
N SER A 74 -8.53 4.85 11.43
CA SER A 74 -7.18 5.19 11.00
C SER A 74 -7.09 5.21 9.49
N ILE A 75 -6.27 6.12 8.99
CA ILE A 75 -5.89 6.21 7.58
C ILE A 75 -4.38 6.00 7.52
N GLN A 76 -3.89 5.27 6.53
CA GLN A 76 -2.47 5.07 6.30
C GLN A 76 -2.12 5.30 4.84
N GLU A 77 -1.07 6.07 4.59
CA GLU A 77 -0.53 6.20 3.24
C GLU A 77 0.24 4.95 2.85
N ILE A 78 0.01 4.46 1.64
CA ILE A 78 0.68 3.30 1.06
C ILE A 78 1.31 3.73 -0.25
N PHE A 79 2.62 3.52 -0.39
CA PHE A 79 3.34 3.74 -1.65
C PHE A 79 3.60 2.39 -2.31
N VAL A 80 3.11 2.23 -3.53
CA VAL A 80 3.33 1.06 -4.37
C VAL A 80 4.40 1.41 -5.39
N VAL A 81 5.55 0.78 -5.29
CA VAL A 81 6.63 0.92 -6.27
C VAL A 81 6.44 -0.14 -7.33
N VAL A 82 6.45 0.28 -8.59
CA VAL A 82 6.20 -0.59 -9.74
C VAL A 82 7.32 -0.48 -10.77
N GLU A 83 7.46 -1.51 -11.58
CA GLU A 83 8.30 -1.48 -12.77
C GLU A 83 7.68 -0.52 -13.80
N GLN A 84 8.51 0.37 -14.38
CA GLN A 84 8.00 1.41 -15.30
C GLN A 84 7.32 0.82 -16.54
N SER A 85 7.81 -0.31 -17.04
CA SER A 85 7.23 -1.04 -18.17
C SER A 85 5.85 -1.63 -17.89
N LYS A 86 5.53 -1.91 -16.62
CA LYS A 86 4.27 -2.54 -16.18
C LYS A 86 3.34 -1.56 -15.48
N LYS A 87 3.67 -0.27 -15.50
CA LYS A 87 2.95 0.76 -14.73
C LYS A 87 1.47 0.81 -15.11
N GLU A 88 1.13 0.83 -16.39
CA GLU A 88 -0.27 0.90 -16.83
C GLU A 88 -1.06 -0.35 -16.45
N GLU A 89 -0.49 -1.54 -16.63
CA GLU A 89 -1.13 -2.81 -16.25
C GLU A 89 -1.41 -2.90 -14.74
N VAL A 90 -0.50 -2.39 -13.91
CA VAL A 90 -0.72 -2.34 -12.46
C VAL A 90 -1.77 -1.29 -12.12
N LYS A 91 -1.81 -0.16 -12.83
CA LYS A 91 -2.83 0.88 -12.61
C LYS A 91 -4.24 0.36 -12.86
N ASP A 92 -4.44 -0.37 -13.96
CA ASP A 92 -5.73 -0.98 -14.30
C ASP A 92 -6.19 -2.01 -13.26
N LYS A 93 -5.26 -2.67 -12.58
CA LYS A 93 -5.56 -3.62 -11.49
C LYS A 93 -5.83 -2.93 -10.14
N LEU A 94 -5.47 -1.65 -10.01
CA LEU A 94 -5.63 -0.86 -8.77
C LEU A 94 -6.89 0.02 -8.78
N LEU A 95 -7.49 0.25 -9.95
CA LEU A 95 -8.71 1.04 -10.15
C LEU A 95 -9.95 0.13 -10.22
#